data_AF-A0A7D3Y5M7-F1
#
_entry.id   AF-A0A7D3Y5M7-F1
#
_cell.length_a   1.000
_cell.length_b   1.000
_cell.length_c   1.000
_cell.angle_alpha   90.00
_cell.angle_beta   90.00
_cell.angle_gamma   90.00
#
_symmetry.space_group_name_H-M   'P 1'
#
loop_
_entity.id
_entity.type
_entity.pdbx_description
1 polymer ?
#
loop_
_entity_poly.entity_id
_entity_poly.type
_entity_poly.pdbx_seq_one_letter_code
_entity_poly.pdbx_strand_id
1 'polypeptide(L)'
;MSKFRWKDRSGAIEEAISFVKLGYSVEEAARMIVASDRFSTGSDISDLQLRRYEADVEKLAEERMPKSDEDDRQESEEYIPAWIRLRR
;
A
#
# COMPACT_ATOMS: atom_id res chain seq x y z
N MET A 1 29.32 5.48 -2.19
CA MET A 1 28.47 5.53 -0.99
C MET A 1 27.33 6.49 -1.27
N SER A 2 26.08 6.05 -1.12
CA SER A 2 24.90 6.91 -1.29
C SER A 2 24.97 8.09 -0.32
N LYS A 3 24.71 9.30 -0.82
CA LYS A 3 24.57 10.52 0.00
C LYS A 3 23.11 10.90 0.21
N PHE A 4 22.19 10.06 -0.26
CA PHE A 4 20.77 10.32 -0.25
C PHE A 4 20.22 10.35 1.18
N ARG A 5 19.44 11.39 1.49
CA ARG A 5 18.75 11.57 2.77
C ARG A 5 17.34 12.08 2.52
N TRP A 6 16.37 11.48 3.19
CA TRP A 6 15.01 12.00 3.24
C TRP A 6 14.98 13.27 4.10
N LYS A 7 14.42 14.35 3.56
CA LYS A 7 14.01 15.54 4.33
C LYS A 7 12.70 15.26 5.04
N ASP A 8 11.74 14.73 4.29
CA ASP A 8 10.42 14.34 4.78
C ASP A 8 9.98 13.07 4.06
N ARG A 9 10.18 11.94 4.73
CA ARG A 9 9.83 10.62 4.21
C ARG A 9 8.32 10.38 4.23
N SER A 10 7.62 10.91 5.22
CA SER A 10 6.18 10.71 5.35
C SER A 10 5.43 11.46 4.26
N GLY A 11 5.77 12.74 4.03
CA GLY A 11 5.22 13.51 2.91
C GLY A 11 5.53 12.90 1.55
N ALA A 12 6.74 12.37 1.37
CA ALA A 12 7.11 11.62 0.16
C ALA A 12 6.19 10.41 -0.07
N ILE A 13 5.89 9.64 0.97
CA ILE A 13 5.00 8.47 0.86
C ILE A 13 3.58 8.90 0.50
N GLU A 14 3.04 9.94 1.14
CA GLU A 14 1.68 10.42 0.85
C GLU A 14 1.53 10.94 -0.59
N GLU A 15 2.55 11.63 -1.10
CA GLU A 15 2.56 12.09 -2.48
C GLU A 15 2.72 10.92 -3.47
N ALA A 16 3.55 9.92 -3.16
CA ALA A 16 3.62 8.68 -3.95
C ALA A 16 2.28 7.94 -4.00
N ILE A 17 1.59 7.79 -2.87
CA ILE A 17 0.25 7.19 -2.84
C ILE A 17 -0.73 7.96 -3.73
N SER A 18 -0.58 9.29 -3.82
CA SER A 18 -1.42 10.11 -4.69
C SER A 18 -1.17 9.80 -6.16
N PHE A 19 0.08 9.55 -6.58
CA PHE A 19 0.39 9.03 -7.91
C PHE A 19 -0.16 7.62 -8.14
N VAL A 20 -0.05 6.73 -7.16
CA VAL A 20 -0.63 5.37 -7.29
C VAL A 20 -2.15 5.44 -7.49
N LYS A 21 -2.84 6.34 -6.79
CA LYS A 21 -4.29 6.61 -7.00
C LYS A 21 -4.62 7.14 -8.40
N LEU A 22 -3.69 7.81 -9.06
CA LEU A 22 -3.83 8.28 -10.44
C LEU A 22 -3.57 7.16 -11.48
N GLY A 23 -3.23 5.95 -11.03
CA GLY A 23 -3.00 4.78 -11.88
C GLY A 23 -1.54 4.53 -12.22
N TYR A 24 -0.60 5.25 -11.61
CA TYR A 24 0.84 4.95 -11.75
C TYR A 24 1.22 3.73 -10.92
N SER A 25 2.23 2.99 -11.37
CA SER A 25 2.82 1.92 -10.54
C SER A 25 3.57 2.50 -9.34
N VAL A 26 3.75 1.70 -8.29
CA VAL A 26 4.52 2.09 -7.09
C VAL A 26 5.95 2.46 -7.45
N GLU A 27 6.58 1.71 -8.36
CA GLU A 27 7.94 1.98 -8.84
C GLU A 27 8.04 3.34 -9.55
N GLU A 28 7.09 3.65 -10.43
CA GLU A 28 7.06 4.93 -11.16
C GLU A 28 6.83 6.10 -10.21
N ALA A 29 5.84 5.97 -9.30
CA ALA A 29 5.56 6.95 -8.28
C ALA A 29 6.81 7.22 -7.41
N ALA A 30 7.50 6.16 -7.00
CA ALA A 30 8.71 6.29 -6.19
C ALA A 30 9.84 6.99 -6.93
N ARG A 31 10.07 6.65 -8.20
CA ARG A 31 11.09 7.32 -9.04
C ARG A 31 10.76 8.80 -9.26
N MET A 32 9.50 9.14 -9.48
CA MET A 32 9.06 10.53 -9.63
C MET A 32 9.32 11.35 -8.35
N ILE A 33 9.00 10.78 -7.18
CA ILE A 33 9.24 11.46 -5.90
C ILE A 33 10.73 11.65 -5.64
N VAL A 34 11.56 10.63 -5.86
CA VAL A 34 13.01 10.73 -5.69
C VAL A 34 13.61 11.74 -6.67
N ALA A 35 13.16 11.75 -7.93
CA ALA A 35 13.66 12.68 -8.95
C ALA A 35 13.22 14.14 -8.73
N SER A 36 12.16 14.37 -7.95
CA SER A 36 11.67 15.73 -7.68
C SER A 36 12.59 16.55 -6.77
N ASP A 37 13.50 15.91 -6.01
CA ASP A 37 14.34 16.50 -4.96
C ASP A 37 13.60 17.32 -3.88
N ARG A 38 12.26 17.31 -3.92
CA ARG A 38 11.39 18.05 -3.01
C ARG A 38 11.46 17.48 -1.60
N PHE A 39 11.48 16.15 -1.51
CA PHE A 39 11.43 15.41 -0.26
C PHE A 39 12.78 14.82 0.18
N SER A 40 13.82 15.00 -0.64
CA SER A 40 15.14 14.41 -0.43
C SER A 40 16.25 15.44 -0.59
N THR A 41 17.44 15.08 -0.12
CA THR A 41 18.69 15.76 -0.40
C THR A 41 19.76 14.75 -0.73
N GLY A 42 20.75 15.19 -1.50
CA GLY A 42 21.83 14.32 -1.96
C GLY A 42 21.44 13.51 -3.19
N SER A 43 22.45 12.90 -3.79
CA SER A 43 22.32 12.08 -4.99
C SER A 43 22.35 10.59 -4.66
N ASP A 44 21.96 9.79 -5.65
CA ASP A 44 22.21 8.35 -5.71
C ASP A 44 21.52 7.59 -4.57
N ILE A 45 20.18 7.59 -4.52
CA ILE A 45 19.45 6.68 -3.64
C ILE A 45 19.94 5.25 -3.89
N SER A 46 20.23 4.51 -2.82
CA SER A 46 20.61 3.10 -3.00
C SER A 46 19.40 2.26 -3.36
N ASP A 47 19.59 1.21 -4.16
CA ASP A 47 18.52 0.27 -4.52
C ASP A 47 17.80 -0.30 -3.29
N LEU A 48 18.55 -0.56 -2.21
CA LEU A 48 18.00 -1.03 -0.94
C LEU A 48 17.07 0.01 -0.29
N GLN A 49 17.45 1.29 -0.32
CA GLN A 49 16.59 2.37 0.21
C GLN A 49 15.36 2.58 -0.66
N LEU A 50 15.51 2.48 -1.98
CA LEU A 50 14.41 2.62 -2.93
C LEU A 50 13.39 1.50 -2.71
N ARG A 51 13.82 0.23 -2.68
CA ARG A 51 12.92 -0.92 -2.43
C ARG A 51 12.19 -0.84 -1.09
N ARG A 52 12.86 -0.37 -0.04
CA ARG A 52 12.21 -0.16 1.28
C ARG A 52 11.16 0.94 1.22
N TYR A 53 11.41 1.98 0.43
CA TYR A 53 10.44 3.05 0.25
C TYR A 53 9.25 2.58 -0.60
N GLU A 54 9.48 1.83 -1.67
CA GLU A 54 8.43 1.20 -2.48
C GLU A 54 7.53 0.30 -1.63
N ALA A 55 8.11 -0.58 -0.80
CA ALA A 55 7.35 -1.45 0.09
C ALA A 55 6.49 -0.68 1.12
N ASP A 56 7.00 0.45 1.65
CA ASP A 56 6.23 1.29 2.57
C ASP A 56 5.07 1.99 1.86
N VAL A 57 5.27 2.45 0.61
CA VAL A 57 4.21 3.04 -0.22
C VAL A 57 3.15 2.01 -0.57
N GLU A 58 3.56 0.81 -0.99
CA GLU A 58 2.67 -0.29 -1.33
C GLU A 58 1.80 -0.69 -0.15
N LYS A 59 2.41 -0.95 1.02
CA LYS A 59 1.68 -1.29 2.24
C LYS A 59 0.65 -0.24 2.63
N LEU A 60 1.03 1.04 2.59
CA LEU A 60 0.11 2.13 2.96
C LEU A 60 -0.93 2.41 1.88
N ALA A 61 -0.61 2.15 0.60
CA ALA A 61 -1.59 2.20 -0.47
C ALA A 61 -2.62 1.09 -0.30
N GLU A 62 -2.22 -0.15 0.03
CA GLU A 62 -3.14 -1.26 0.32
C GLU A 62 -4.00 -1.01 1.57
N GLU A 63 -3.45 -0.40 2.63
CA GLU A 63 -4.23 -0.05 3.83
C GLU A 63 -5.24 1.09 3.58
N ARG A 64 -4.92 2.04 2.69
CA ARG A 64 -5.76 3.23 2.42
C ARG A 64 -6.68 3.09 1.22
N MET A 65 -6.37 2.21 0.27
CA MET A 65 -7.31 1.84 -0.78
C MET A 65 -8.22 0.77 -0.18
N PRO A 66 -9.55 0.97 -0.15
CA PRO A 66 -10.42 -0.11 0.24
C PRO A 66 -10.15 -1.27 -0.72
N LYS A 67 -9.72 -2.42 -0.18
CA LYS A 67 -9.90 -3.69 -0.90
C LYS A 67 -11.38 -3.68 -1.28
N SER A 68 -11.67 -3.72 -2.57
CA SER A 68 -13.02 -4.07 -3.02
C SER A 68 -13.39 -5.34 -2.25
N ASP A 69 -14.48 -5.27 -1.49
CA ASP A 69 -15.07 -6.35 -0.70
C ASP A 69 -15.44 -7.55 -1.61
N GLU A 70 -14.45 -8.29 -2.09
CA GLU A 70 -14.62 -9.50 -2.89
C GLU A 70 -14.17 -10.77 -2.15
N ASP A 71 -14.13 -10.74 -0.81
CA ASP A 71 -13.86 -11.95 -0.02
C ASP A 71 -14.57 -12.01 1.35
N ASP A 72 -15.77 -11.43 1.45
CA ASP A 72 -16.70 -11.68 2.57
C ASP A 72 -17.98 -12.39 2.09
N ARG A 73 -17.83 -13.33 1.15
CA ARG A 73 -18.81 -14.42 0.94
C ARG A 73 -18.38 -15.63 1.75
N GLN A 74 -18.34 -15.51 3.07
CA GLN A 74 -18.31 -16.68 3.94
C GLN A 74 -19.75 -17.02 4.34
N GLU A 75 -20.13 -18.24 3.95
CA GLU A 75 -21.47 -18.84 4.02
C GLU A 75 -22.25 -18.45 5.29
N SER A 76 -23.48 -17.97 5.09
CA SER A 76 -24.51 -18.08 6.10
C SER A 76 -24.81 -19.57 6.33
N GLU A 77 -24.05 -20.22 7.21
CA GLU A 77 -24.48 -21.47 7.83
C GLU A 77 -25.71 -21.15 8.69
N GLU A 78 -26.89 -21.31 8.11
CA GLU A 78 -28.14 -21.31 8.81
C GLU A 78 -28.12 -22.51 9.79
N TYR A 79 -27.76 -22.25 11.05
CA TYR A 79 -27.76 -23.26 12.11
C TYR A 79 -29.21 -23.74 12.32
N ILE A 80 -29.55 -24.92 11.80
CA ILE A 80 -30.79 -25.61 12.11
C ILE A 80 -30.56 -26.44 13.38
N PRO A 81 -31.11 -26.06 14.55
CA PRO A 81 -30.93 -26.83 15.77
C PRO A 81 -31.63 -28.20 15.65
N ALA A 82 -30.94 -29.24 16.13
CA ALA A 82 -31.28 -30.65 15.94
C ALA A 82 -32.68 -31.09 16.44
N TRP A 83 -33.36 -30.28 17.26
CA TRP A 83 -34.69 -30.59 17.81
C TRP A 83 -35.84 -30.46 16.80
N ILE A 84 -35.62 -29.80 15.66
CA ILE A 84 -36.63 -29.66 14.59
C ILE A 84 -36.83 -30.99 13.83
N ARG A 85 -35.85 -31.91 13.84
CA ARG A 85 -35.89 -33.16 13.07
C ARG A 85 -36.73 -34.30 13.69
N LEU A 86 -37.28 -34.15 14.89
CA LEU A 86 -37.97 -35.25 15.60
C LEU A 86 -39.49 -35.09 15.71
N ARG A 87 -40.11 -34.18 14.95
CA ARG A 87 -41.57 -34.16 14.79
C ARG A 87 -41.97 -34.21 13.32
N ARG A 88 -41.98 -35.41 12.76
CA ARG A 88 -43.07 -35.89 11.89
C ARG A 88 -42.96 -37.39 11.64
#